data_AF-A0A094W6V4-F1
#
_entry.id   AF-A0A094W6V4-F1
#
_cell.length_a   1.000
_cell.length_b   1.000
_cell.length_c   1.000
_cell.angle_alpha   90.00
_cell.angle_beta   90.00
_cell.angle_gamma   90.00
#
_symmetry.space_group_name_H-M   'P 1'
#
loop_
_entity.id
_entity.type
_entity.pdbx_description
1 polymer ?
#
loop_
_entity_poly.entity_id
_entity_poly.type
_entity_poly.pdbx_seq_one_letter_code
_entity_poly.pdbx_strand_id
1 'polypeptide(L)'
;MDLIGRSRIRMAFLGIPLSLLGIGLIFWLKPQSGSTIRGLSLLTAAIQALGAIAVVLFFVGLRDYLEYKESLRKIIRKPLDKPSLLNKAFRIGQTCCVDTSPNPEHIDEWVENATLFLRGGLLDLLEEHPVTPEVFPDLLSALEKGFQSLLESKNQSRENNDLSLSTTEILDLVPRVFRAIGEDPDVRNRLEPQSAQERSPRALPQNQ
;
A
#
# COMPACT_ATOMS: atom_id res chain seq x y z
N MET A 1 -6.72 3.55 26.43
CA MET A 1 -6.82 4.75 25.56
C MET A 1 -6.09 5.87 26.28
N ASP A 2 -4.80 6.07 26.00
CA ASP A 2 -4.06 7.12 26.68
C ASP A 2 -4.49 8.50 26.14
N LEU A 3 -4.85 9.36 27.08
CA LEU A 3 -5.20 10.78 26.89
C LEU A 3 -4.17 11.55 26.04
N ILE A 4 -2.95 11.01 25.93
CA ILE A 4 -1.80 11.55 25.21
C ILE A 4 -2.01 11.56 23.69
N GLY A 5 -2.64 10.53 23.11
CA GLY A 5 -2.83 10.43 21.65
C GLY A 5 -3.82 11.45 21.07
N ARG A 6 -4.93 11.70 21.78
CA ARG A 6 -5.90 12.76 21.43
C ARG A 6 -5.32 14.17 21.56
N SER A 7 -4.33 14.35 22.44
CA SER A 7 -3.68 15.64 22.69
C SER A 7 -2.77 16.07 21.54
N ARG A 8 -2.02 15.13 20.95
CA ARG A 8 -1.03 15.42 19.88
C ARG A 8 -1.66 15.91 18.57
N ILE A 9 -2.77 15.31 18.14
CA ILE A 9 -3.48 15.70 16.91
C ILE A 9 -4.14 17.09 17.08
N ARG A 10 -4.67 17.40 18.27
CA ARG A 10 -5.23 18.73 18.58
C ARG A 10 -4.15 19.81 18.62
N MET A 11 -2.96 19.49 19.15
CA MET A 11 -1.81 20.40 19.15
C MET A 11 -1.31 20.71 17.73
N ALA A 12 -1.30 19.72 16.82
CA ALA A 12 -0.92 19.92 15.42
C ALA A 12 -1.93 20.79 14.65
N PHE A 13 -3.24 20.60 14.90
CA PHE A 13 -4.30 21.42 14.30
C PHE A 13 -4.31 22.87 14.79
N LEU A 14 -3.82 23.16 16.01
CA LEU A 14 -3.61 24.53 16.49
C LEU A 14 -2.31 25.14 15.95
N GLY A 15 -1.26 24.33 15.76
CA GLY A 15 0.06 24.80 15.33
C GLY A 15 0.06 25.38 13.91
N ILE A 16 -0.67 24.77 12.97
CA ILE A 16 -0.70 25.23 11.56
C ILE A 16 -1.35 26.63 11.42
N PRO A 17 -2.54 26.91 11.99
CA PRO A 17 -3.11 28.26 11.99
C PRO A 17 -2.22 29.28 12.70
N LEU A 18 -1.62 28.93 13.85
CA LEU A 18 -0.72 29.83 14.58
C LEU A 18 0.55 30.16 13.79
N SER A 19 1.07 29.22 13.02
CA SER A 19 2.23 29.43 12.15
C SER A 19 1.91 30.41 11.02
N LEU A 20 0.74 30.24 10.39
CA LEU A 20 0.25 31.15 9.34
C LEU A 20 -0.04 32.56 9.90
N LEU A 21 -0.63 32.64 11.10
CA LEU A 21 -0.86 33.90 11.81
C LEU A 21 0.45 34.59 12.19
N GLY A 22 1.45 33.83 12.64
CA GLY A 22 2.78 34.32 12.95
C GLY A 22 3.53 34.87 11.73
N ILE A 23 3.44 34.19 10.59
CA ILE A 23 3.97 34.67 9.30
C ILE A 23 3.25 35.97 8.91
N GLY A 24 1.92 36.02 8.99
CA GLY A 24 1.14 37.23 8.72
C GLY A 24 1.52 38.41 9.62
N LEU A 25 1.77 38.16 10.91
CA LEU A 25 2.21 39.18 11.88
C LEU A 25 3.58 39.77 11.50
N ILE A 26 4.51 38.94 11.04
CA ILE A 26 5.84 39.39 10.59
C ILE A 26 5.71 40.34 9.38
N PHE A 27 4.86 40.01 8.41
CA PHE A 27 4.62 40.86 7.24
C PHE A 27 3.88 42.16 7.60
N TRP A 28 3.02 42.15 8.61
CA TRP A 28 2.28 43.32 9.09
C TRP A 28 3.11 44.26 9.98
N LEU A 29 4.09 43.73 10.73
CA LEU A 29 5.05 44.51 11.54
C LEU A 29 6.18 45.15 10.71
N LYS A 30 6.44 44.62 9.51
CA LYS A 30 7.50 45.05 8.58
C LYS A 30 7.36 46.51 8.08
N PRO A 31 6.17 47.11 7.87
CA PRO A 31 6.05 48.49 7.42
C PRO A 31 6.07 49.52 8.56
N GLN A 32 5.83 49.14 9.82
CA GLN A 32 5.58 50.11 10.91
C GLN A 32 6.69 50.23 11.96
N SER A 33 7.55 49.22 12.12
CA SER A 33 8.59 49.26 13.14
C SER A 33 9.96 49.34 12.47
N GLY A 34 10.75 50.37 12.78
CA GLY A 34 12.18 50.47 12.45
C GLY A 34 13.03 49.44 13.20
N SER A 35 12.53 48.20 13.33
CA SER A 35 13.16 47.07 13.99
C SER A 35 14.39 46.64 13.20
N THR A 36 15.54 46.54 13.87
CA THR A 36 16.78 46.00 13.28
C THR A 36 16.55 44.62 12.67
N ILE A 37 17.05 44.43 11.44
CA ILE A 37 16.92 43.23 10.59
C ILE A 37 17.17 41.91 11.35
N ARG A 38 18.06 41.92 12.35
CA ARG A 38 18.39 40.77 13.20
C ARG A 38 17.20 40.28 14.05
N GLY A 39 16.41 41.16 14.64
CA GLY A 39 15.25 40.79 15.48
C GLY A 39 14.12 40.15 14.66
N LEU A 40 13.89 40.66 13.46
CA LEU A 40 12.89 40.11 12.52
C LEU A 40 13.33 38.73 12.00
N SER A 41 14.63 38.53 11.76
CA SER A 41 15.18 37.25 11.31
C SER A 41 15.09 36.15 12.38
N LEU A 42 15.31 36.48 13.65
CA LEU A 42 15.20 35.53 14.77
C LEU A 42 13.74 35.09 14.97
N LEU A 43 12.79 36.02 14.90
CA LEU A 43 11.36 35.73 15.02
C LEU A 43 10.87 34.85 13.85
N THR A 44 11.33 35.14 12.64
CA THR A 44 11.01 34.32 11.45
C THR A 44 11.55 32.90 11.60
N ALA A 45 12.80 32.75 12.04
CA ALA A 45 13.41 31.44 12.27
C ALA A 45 12.68 30.65 13.37
N ALA A 46 12.24 31.30 14.45
CA ALA A 46 11.49 30.65 15.53
C ALA A 46 10.12 30.15 15.06
N ILE A 47 9.39 30.94 14.25
CA ILE A 47 8.09 30.54 13.69
C ILE A 47 8.25 29.41 12.67
N GLN A 48 9.30 29.46 11.85
CA GLN A 48 9.61 28.37 10.91
C GLN A 48 9.98 27.07 11.63
N ALA A 49 10.76 27.14 12.70
CA ALA A 49 11.10 25.97 13.52
C ALA A 49 9.85 25.35 14.18
N LEU A 50 8.95 26.18 14.72
CA LEU A 50 7.68 25.72 15.28
C LEU A 50 6.77 25.09 14.22
N GLY A 51 6.68 25.70 13.03
CA GLY A 51 5.94 25.17 11.90
C GLY A 51 6.48 23.80 11.44
N ALA A 52 7.80 23.66 11.35
CA ALA A 52 8.45 22.39 10.98
C ALA A 52 8.16 21.29 12.02
N ILE A 53 8.25 21.60 13.31
CA ILE A 53 7.92 20.66 14.39
C ILE A 53 6.45 20.23 14.32
N ALA A 54 5.53 21.17 14.06
CA ALA A 54 4.10 20.88 13.94
C ALA A 54 3.81 19.93 12.76
N VAL A 55 4.48 20.14 11.62
CA VAL A 55 4.35 19.26 10.44
C VAL A 55 4.88 17.86 10.75
N VAL A 56 6.04 17.73 11.40
CA VAL A 56 6.60 16.43 11.79
C VAL A 56 5.65 15.70 12.74
N LEU A 57 5.13 16.38 13.77
CA LEU A 57 4.17 15.79 14.70
C LEU A 57 2.85 15.41 14.03
N PHE A 58 2.40 16.16 13.03
CA PHE A 58 1.23 15.82 12.23
C PHE A 58 1.44 14.52 11.46
N PHE A 59 2.57 14.36 10.76
CA PHE A 59 2.86 13.13 10.02
C PHE A 59 3.05 11.92 10.92
N VAL A 60 3.69 12.08 12.08
CA VAL A 60 3.80 11.01 13.09
C VAL A 60 2.41 10.62 13.60
N GLY A 61 1.58 11.60 13.95
CA GLY A 61 0.21 11.34 14.41
C GLY A 61 -0.69 10.71 13.33
N LEU A 62 -0.50 11.11 12.06
CA LEU A 62 -1.21 10.51 10.93
C LEU A 62 -0.79 9.05 10.72
N ARG A 63 0.52 8.76 10.79
CA ARG A 63 1.03 7.40 10.71
C ARG A 63 0.47 6.52 11.83
N ASP A 64 0.56 6.97 13.07
CA ASP A 64 0.03 6.24 14.24
C ASP A 64 -1.47 5.97 14.09
N TYR A 65 -2.22 6.94 13.55
CA TYR A 65 -3.65 6.79 13.30
C TYR A 65 -3.95 5.77 12.19
N LEU A 66 -3.16 5.76 11.11
CA LEU A 66 -3.30 4.78 10.03
C LEU A 66 -2.97 3.37 10.52
N GLU A 67 -1.86 3.19 11.24
CA GLU A 67 -1.48 1.93 11.87
C GLU A 67 -2.56 1.45 12.85
N TYR A 68 -3.15 2.36 13.65
CA TYR A 68 -4.27 2.03 14.53
C TYR A 68 -5.52 1.62 13.75
N LYS A 69 -5.88 2.35 12.70
CA LYS A 69 -7.05 2.03 11.85
C LYS A 69 -6.88 0.66 11.19
N GLU A 70 -5.67 0.33 10.77
CA GLU A 70 -5.32 -0.97 10.23
C GLU A 70 -5.40 -2.07 11.30
N SER A 71 -4.92 -1.81 12.52
CA SER A 71 -5.04 -2.74 13.65
C SER A 71 -6.50 -3.01 14.07
N LEU A 72 -7.40 -2.04 13.84
CA LEU A 72 -8.84 -2.19 14.10
C LEU A 72 -9.58 -2.91 12.97
N ARG A 73 -8.97 -3.07 11.79
CA ARG A 73 -9.55 -3.83 10.69
C ARG A 73 -9.49 -5.31 11.04
N LYS A 74 -10.39 -5.78 11.91
CA LYS A 74 -10.68 -7.20 12.07
C LYS A 74 -11.22 -7.70 10.73
N ILE A 75 -10.37 -8.39 9.97
CA ILE A 75 -10.77 -9.05 8.74
C ILE A 75 -11.72 -10.18 9.13
N ILE A 76 -13.02 -9.94 9.02
CA ILE A 76 -14.03 -11.00 9.15
C ILE A 76 -13.89 -11.84 7.88
N ARG A 77 -13.13 -12.94 7.99
CA ARG A 77 -12.96 -13.89 6.90
C ARG A 77 -14.32 -14.46 6.52
N LYS A 78 -14.79 -14.16 5.32
CA LYS A 78 -16.06 -14.70 4.82
C LYS A 78 -15.75 -16.01 4.08
N PRO A 79 -16.28 -17.17 4.50
CA PRO A 79 -16.12 -18.37 3.70
C PRO A 79 -16.83 -18.19 2.35
N LEU A 80 -16.16 -18.57 1.28
CA LEU A 80 -16.73 -18.68 -0.06
C LEU A 80 -16.69 -20.15 -0.48
N ASP A 81 -17.64 -20.55 -1.32
CA ASP A 81 -17.60 -21.84 -2.00
C ASP A 81 -16.42 -21.87 -3.00
N LYS A 82 -15.90 -23.08 -3.27
CA LYS A 82 -14.76 -23.28 -4.17
C LYS A 82 -14.96 -22.64 -5.55
N PRO A 83 -16.11 -22.81 -6.26
CA PRO A 83 -16.34 -22.13 -7.53
C PRO A 83 -16.24 -20.61 -7.45
N SER A 84 -16.83 -19.99 -6.42
CA SER A 84 -16.73 -18.54 -6.21
C SER A 84 -15.31 -18.07 -5.94
N LEU A 85 -14.52 -18.84 -5.17
CA LEU A 85 -13.09 -18.54 -4.94
C LEU A 85 -12.29 -18.57 -6.24
N LEU A 86 -12.47 -19.61 -7.05
CA LEU A 86 -11.79 -19.74 -8.34
C LEU A 86 -12.20 -18.65 -9.32
N ASN A 87 -13.48 -18.28 -9.36
CA ASN A 87 -13.97 -17.19 -10.19
C ASN A 87 -13.40 -15.84 -9.74
N LYS A 88 -13.26 -15.61 -8.42
CA LYS A 88 -12.64 -14.39 -7.89
C LYS A 88 -11.14 -14.33 -8.23
N ALA A 89 -10.42 -15.44 -8.10
CA ALA A 89 -9.03 -15.56 -8.52
C ALA A 89 -8.85 -15.30 -10.02
N PHE A 90 -9.69 -15.91 -10.87
CA PHE A 90 -9.71 -15.65 -12.31
C PHE A 90 -9.92 -14.16 -12.61
N ARG A 91 -10.88 -13.51 -11.95
CA ARG A 91 -11.14 -12.07 -12.13
C ARG A 91 -9.95 -11.21 -11.73
N ILE A 92 -9.26 -11.53 -10.64
CA ILE A 92 -8.03 -10.81 -10.22
C ILE A 92 -6.99 -10.85 -11.35
N GLY A 93 -6.78 -12.02 -11.95
CA GLY A 93 -5.86 -12.17 -13.10
C GLY A 93 -6.32 -11.38 -14.31
N GLN A 94 -7.62 -11.43 -14.62
CA GLN A 94 -8.22 -10.77 -15.78
C GLN A 94 -8.23 -9.23 -15.67
N THR A 95 -8.26 -8.68 -14.47
CA THR A 95 -8.25 -7.23 -14.23
C THR A 95 -6.92 -6.70 -13.71
N CYS A 96 -5.84 -7.47 -13.87
CA CYS A 96 -4.52 -7.09 -13.39
C CYS A 96 -4.01 -5.83 -14.11
N CYS A 97 -3.58 -4.82 -13.35
CA CYS A 97 -3.06 -3.55 -13.87
C CYS A 97 -1.59 -3.68 -14.29
N VAL A 98 -1.31 -4.53 -15.27
CA VAL A 98 0.03 -4.78 -15.81
C VAL A 98 0.09 -4.31 -17.25
N ASP A 99 1.25 -3.81 -17.68
CA ASP A 99 1.47 -3.47 -19.07
C ASP A 99 1.31 -4.73 -19.93
N THR A 100 0.49 -4.68 -20.97
CA THR A 100 0.29 -5.81 -21.89
C THR A 100 1.24 -5.75 -23.08
N SER A 101 2.11 -4.72 -23.15
CA SER A 101 3.14 -4.48 -24.18
C SER A 101 4.57 -4.40 -23.60
N PRO A 102 5.08 -5.42 -22.91
CA PRO A 102 6.43 -5.36 -22.37
C PRO A 102 7.46 -4.96 -23.44
N ASN A 103 8.29 -3.98 -23.10
CA ASN A 103 9.48 -3.65 -23.87
C ASN A 103 10.49 -4.82 -23.72
N PRO A 104 11.03 -5.38 -24.83
CA PRO A 104 12.05 -6.43 -24.78
C PRO A 104 13.26 -6.11 -23.88
N GLU A 105 13.63 -4.84 -23.74
CA GLU A 105 14.78 -4.41 -22.91
C GLU A 105 14.52 -4.49 -21.40
N HIS A 106 13.24 -4.52 -20.98
CA HIS A 106 12.82 -4.45 -19.57
C HIS A 106 11.96 -5.67 -19.17
N ILE A 107 12.24 -6.85 -19.74
CA ILE A 107 11.49 -8.09 -19.47
C ILE A 107 11.51 -8.45 -17.98
N ASP A 108 12.65 -8.30 -17.30
CA ASP A 108 12.76 -8.68 -15.89
C ASP A 108 11.95 -7.74 -14.99
N GLU A 109 11.97 -6.43 -15.25
CA GLU A 109 11.12 -5.45 -14.56
C GLU A 109 9.64 -5.72 -14.81
N TRP A 110 9.28 -6.12 -16.03
CA TRP A 110 7.91 -6.50 -16.34
C TRP A 110 7.45 -7.73 -15.55
N VAL A 111 8.29 -8.77 -15.48
CA VAL A 111 8.02 -9.98 -14.67
C VAL A 111 7.87 -9.62 -13.20
N GLU A 112 8.73 -8.76 -12.66
CA GLU A 112 8.66 -8.31 -11.27
C GLU A 112 7.36 -7.54 -10.99
N ASN A 113 7.02 -6.58 -11.86
CA ASN A 113 5.79 -5.81 -11.72
C ASN A 113 4.53 -6.69 -11.82
N ALA A 114 4.50 -7.60 -12.80
CA ALA A 114 3.41 -8.56 -12.96
C ALA A 114 3.26 -9.45 -11.71
N THR A 115 4.39 -9.93 -11.18
CA THR A 115 4.44 -10.69 -9.94
C THR A 115 3.88 -9.89 -8.78
N LEU A 116 4.31 -8.64 -8.60
CA LEU A 116 3.88 -7.78 -7.49
C LEU A 116 2.37 -7.52 -7.49
N PHE A 117 1.78 -7.20 -8.65
CA PHE A 117 0.35 -6.93 -8.75
C PHE A 117 -0.51 -8.19 -8.53
N LEU A 118 -0.15 -9.31 -9.17
CA LEU A 118 -0.89 -10.56 -9.03
C LEU A 118 -0.75 -11.14 -7.61
N ARG A 119 0.44 -11.06 -7.03
CA ARG A 119 0.71 -11.41 -5.62
C ARG A 119 -0.14 -10.57 -4.67
N GLY A 120 -0.19 -9.25 -4.86
CA GLY A 120 -0.99 -8.35 -4.03
C GLY A 120 -2.47 -8.76 -4.03
N GLY A 121 -3.06 -8.95 -5.22
CA GLY A 121 -4.45 -9.39 -5.32
C GLY A 121 -4.71 -10.79 -4.74
N LEU A 122 -3.75 -11.72 -4.87
CA LEU A 122 -3.83 -13.03 -4.25
C LEU A 122 -3.78 -12.96 -2.72
N LEU A 123 -2.88 -12.15 -2.16
CA LEU A 123 -2.78 -11.95 -0.71
C LEU A 123 -4.06 -11.32 -0.13
N ASP A 124 -4.64 -10.34 -0.82
CA ASP A 124 -5.93 -9.76 -0.44
C ASP A 124 -7.03 -10.84 -0.40
N LEU A 125 -7.07 -11.72 -1.41
CA LEU A 125 -8.03 -12.83 -1.45
C LEU A 125 -7.84 -13.82 -0.29
N LEU A 126 -6.60 -14.20 0.02
CA LEU A 126 -6.24 -15.10 1.12
C LEU A 126 -6.48 -14.46 2.50
N GLU A 127 -6.40 -13.13 2.58
CA GLU A 127 -6.73 -12.39 3.78
C GLU A 127 -8.23 -12.36 4.03
N GLU A 128 -9.02 -12.09 2.97
CA GLU A 128 -10.48 -12.01 3.03
C GLU A 128 -11.19 -13.37 3.18
N HIS A 129 -10.60 -14.44 2.65
CA HIS A 129 -11.23 -15.75 2.58
C HIS A 129 -10.31 -16.86 3.10
N PRO A 130 -10.80 -17.77 3.95
CA PRO A 130 -10.02 -18.92 4.37
C PRO A 130 -9.86 -19.87 3.17
N VAL A 131 -8.62 -20.11 2.74
CA VAL A 131 -8.29 -21.04 1.67
C VAL A 131 -7.44 -22.15 2.26
N THR A 132 -7.80 -23.41 1.97
CA THR A 132 -6.99 -24.56 2.39
C THR A 132 -5.82 -24.76 1.42
N PRO A 133 -4.68 -25.29 1.89
CA PRO A 133 -3.52 -25.58 1.04
C PRO A 133 -3.86 -26.46 -0.17
N GLU A 134 -4.86 -27.34 -0.05
CA GLU A 134 -5.32 -28.23 -1.11
C GLU A 134 -5.99 -27.50 -2.28
N VAL A 135 -6.66 -26.37 -2.02
CA VAL A 135 -7.35 -25.58 -3.04
C VAL A 135 -6.39 -24.58 -3.71
N PHE A 136 -5.24 -24.32 -3.09
CA PHE A 136 -4.30 -23.32 -3.57
C PHE A 136 -3.76 -23.56 -5.00
N PRO A 137 -3.40 -24.79 -5.42
CA PRO A 137 -2.96 -25.04 -6.80
C PRO A 137 -4.05 -24.69 -7.83
N ASP A 138 -5.31 -25.05 -7.54
CA ASP A 138 -6.44 -24.73 -8.41
C ASP A 138 -6.66 -23.20 -8.49
N LEU A 139 -6.45 -22.52 -7.37
CA LEU A 139 -6.62 -21.07 -7.26
C LEU A 139 -5.52 -20.32 -8.02
N LEU A 140 -4.27 -20.78 -7.91
CA LEU A 140 -3.14 -20.25 -8.68
C LEU A 140 -3.35 -20.49 -10.18
N SER A 141 -3.84 -21.67 -10.58
CA SER A 141 -4.18 -21.97 -11.98
C SER A 141 -5.33 -21.11 -12.50
N ALA A 142 -6.35 -20.82 -11.68
CA ALA A 142 -7.45 -19.93 -12.05
C ALA A 142 -6.96 -18.49 -12.26
N LEU A 143 -6.08 -18.01 -11.38
CA LEU A 143 -5.42 -16.71 -11.49
C LEU A 143 -4.58 -16.61 -12.79
N GLU A 144 -3.81 -17.66 -13.08
CA GLU A 144 -3.00 -17.77 -14.30
C GLU A 144 -3.85 -17.71 -15.57
N LYS A 145 -4.93 -18.48 -15.63
CA LYS A 145 -5.87 -18.44 -16.77
C LYS A 145 -6.52 -17.07 -16.94
N GLY A 146 -6.83 -16.39 -15.84
CA GLY A 146 -7.35 -15.02 -15.87
C GLY A 146 -6.34 -14.05 -16.49
N PHE A 147 -5.07 -14.15 -16.09
CA PHE A 147 -4.01 -13.30 -16.61
C PHE A 147 -3.69 -13.58 -18.08
N GLN A 148 -3.63 -14.85 -18.50
CA GLN A 148 -3.48 -15.24 -19.91
C GLN A 148 -4.62 -14.67 -20.76
N SER A 149 -5.87 -14.78 -20.28
CA SER A 149 -7.04 -14.23 -20.96
C SER A 149 -6.96 -12.70 -21.14
N LEU A 150 -6.45 -11.97 -20.15
CA LEU A 150 -6.19 -10.53 -20.27
C LEU A 150 -5.16 -10.24 -21.38
N LEU A 151 -4.03 -10.94 -21.37
CA LEU A 151 -2.95 -10.75 -22.34
C LEU A 151 -3.42 -11.04 -23.77
N GLU A 152 -4.12 -12.15 -23.97
CA GLU A 152 -4.69 -12.52 -25.26
C GLU A 152 -5.72 -11.49 -25.75
N SER A 153 -6.66 -11.08 -24.89
CA SER A 153 -7.69 -10.11 -25.25
C SER A 153 -7.12 -8.76 -25.67
N LYS A 154 -6.05 -8.30 -24.99
CA LYS A 154 -5.44 -6.99 -25.26
C LYS A 154 -4.47 -7.01 -26.44
N ASN A 155 -3.84 -8.15 -26.71
CA ASN A 155 -2.90 -8.30 -27.82
C ASN A 155 -3.59 -8.68 -29.14
N GLN A 156 -4.78 -9.29 -29.11
CA GLN A 156 -5.61 -9.48 -30.32
C GLN A 156 -6.01 -8.16 -31.00
N SER A 157 -6.10 -7.07 -30.24
CA SER A 157 -6.42 -5.74 -30.77
C SER A 157 -5.22 -4.92 -31.24
N ARG A 158 -4.00 -5.48 -31.22
CA ARG A 158 -2.80 -4.77 -31.69
C ARG A 158 -2.55 -5.00 -33.17
N GLU A 159 -2.49 -3.91 -33.92
CA GLU A 159 -1.77 -3.88 -35.20
C GLU A 159 -0.28 -4.05 -34.91
N ASN A 160 0.42 -4.88 -35.70
CA ASN A 160 1.83 -5.22 -35.55
C ASN A 160 2.70 -3.97 -35.32
N ASN A 161 3.17 -3.78 -34.09
CA ASN A 161 4.23 -2.82 -33.77
C ASN A 161 5.55 -3.59 -33.71
N ASP A 162 6.49 -3.25 -34.61
CA ASP A 162 7.78 -3.95 -34.79
C ASP A 162 8.71 -3.91 -33.54
N LEU A 163 8.36 -3.14 -32.51
CA LEU A 163 9.18 -2.92 -31.30
C LEU A 163 8.64 -3.62 -30.04
N SER A 164 7.52 -4.35 -30.13
CA SER A 164 6.91 -5.06 -29.00
C SER A 164 7.05 -6.57 -29.15
N LEU A 165 7.19 -7.28 -28.01
CA LEU A 165 7.14 -8.75 -27.99
C LEU A 165 5.80 -9.25 -28.56
N SER A 166 5.87 -10.37 -29.27
CA SER A 166 4.68 -11.09 -29.75
C SER A 166 3.87 -11.65 -28.57
N THR A 167 2.58 -11.87 -28.77
CA THR A 167 1.71 -12.48 -27.75
C THR A 167 2.28 -13.80 -27.22
N THR A 168 2.89 -14.61 -28.08
CA THR A 168 3.52 -15.88 -27.69
C THR A 168 4.73 -15.67 -26.78
N GLU A 169 5.61 -14.72 -27.10
CA GLU A 169 6.76 -14.40 -26.25
C GLU A 169 6.32 -13.87 -24.88
N ILE A 170 5.26 -13.07 -24.83
CA ILE A 170 4.70 -12.58 -23.57
C ILE A 170 4.11 -13.74 -22.76
N LEU A 171 3.39 -14.66 -23.40
CA LEU A 171 2.82 -15.83 -22.74
C LEU A 171 3.91 -16.79 -22.21
N ASP A 172 5.05 -16.90 -22.88
CA ASP A 172 6.20 -17.69 -22.41
C ASP A 172 6.84 -17.13 -21.11
N LEU A 173 6.59 -15.86 -20.79
CA LEU A 173 7.04 -15.24 -19.54
C LEU A 173 6.10 -15.53 -18.36
N VAL A 174 4.83 -15.87 -18.62
CA VAL A 174 3.81 -16.10 -17.58
C VAL A 174 4.24 -17.17 -16.57
N PRO A 175 4.82 -18.33 -16.96
CA PRO A 175 5.29 -19.32 -15.99
C PRO A 175 6.33 -18.78 -14.99
N ARG A 176 7.16 -17.79 -15.38
CA ARG A 176 8.14 -17.18 -14.46
C ARG A 176 7.44 -16.41 -13.35
N VAL A 177 6.40 -15.66 -13.69
CA VAL A 177 5.56 -14.90 -12.75
C VAL A 177 4.90 -15.83 -11.73
N PHE A 178 4.22 -16.88 -12.21
CA PHE A 178 3.46 -17.77 -11.35
C PHE A 178 4.33 -18.70 -10.51
N ARG A 179 5.55 -19.05 -10.98
CA ARG A 179 6.55 -19.72 -10.15
C ARG A 179 6.97 -18.85 -8.97
N ALA A 180 7.26 -17.57 -9.21
CA ALA A 180 7.66 -16.64 -8.15
C ALA A 180 6.55 -16.48 -7.10
N ILE A 181 5.28 -16.40 -7.52
CA ILE A 181 4.13 -16.32 -6.62
C ILE A 181 3.95 -17.62 -5.81
N GLY A 182 4.10 -18.80 -6.42
CA GLY A 182 3.94 -20.09 -5.74
C GLY A 182 5.06 -20.42 -4.74
N GLU A 183 6.24 -19.82 -4.94
CA GLU A 183 7.39 -19.95 -4.04
C GLU A 183 7.42 -18.88 -2.94
N ASP A 184 6.51 -17.90 -2.99
CA ASP A 184 6.48 -16.77 -2.07
C ASP A 184 6.18 -17.21 -0.61
N PRO A 185 7.06 -16.85 0.35
CA PRO A 185 6.90 -17.24 1.74
C PRO A 185 5.67 -16.59 2.41
N ASP A 186 5.29 -15.36 2.05
CA ASP A 186 4.13 -14.69 2.62
C ASP A 186 2.83 -15.36 2.18
N VAL A 187 2.75 -15.82 0.93
CA VAL A 187 1.62 -16.59 0.42
C VAL A 187 1.49 -17.91 1.18
N ARG A 188 2.60 -18.63 1.38
CA ARG A 188 2.63 -19.89 2.14
C ARG A 188 2.21 -19.70 3.60
N ASN A 189 2.73 -18.67 4.26
CA ASN A 189 2.39 -18.33 5.65
C ASN A 189 0.90 -18.01 5.84
N ARG A 190 0.22 -17.52 4.80
CA ARG A 190 -1.23 -17.22 4.82
C ARG A 190 -2.11 -18.45 4.59
N LEU A 191 -1.57 -19.49 3.94
CA LEU A 191 -2.25 -20.76 3.69
C LEU A 191 -2.15 -21.74 4.86
N GLU A 192 -1.09 -21.63 5.66
CA GLU A 192 -0.97 -22.41 6.88
C GLU A 192 -2.14 -22.09 7.82
N PRO A 193 -2.76 -23.11 8.45
CA PRO A 193 -3.75 -22.85 9.48
C PRO A 193 -3.07 -21.98 10.53
N GLN A 194 -3.56 -20.74 10.70
CA GLN A 194 -3.12 -19.84 11.76
C GLN A 194 -3.45 -20.47 13.11
N SER A 195 -2.61 -21.41 13.52
CA SER A 195 -2.61 -22.04 14.81
C SER A 195 -2.25 -20.94 15.81
N ALA A 196 -3.27 -20.47 16.52
CA ALA A 196 -3.13 -19.80 17.81
C ALA A 196 -2.08 -18.67 17.88
N GLN A 197 -2.07 -17.76 16.90
CA GLN A 197 -1.51 -16.41 17.12
C GLN A 197 -2.64 -15.38 17.24
N GLU A 198 -3.61 -15.73 18.07
CA GLU A 198 -4.18 -14.78 19.01
C GLU A 198 -3.00 -14.24 19.84
N ARG A 199 -2.28 -13.24 19.30
CA ARG A 199 -1.43 -12.38 20.14
C ARG A 199 -2.40 -11.73 21.11
N SER A 200 -2.57 -12.38 22.26
CA SER A 200 -3.13 -11.78 23.45
C SER A 200 -2.54 -10.38 23.56
N PRO A 201 -3.35 -9.33 23.66
CA PRO A 201 -2.85 -7.96 23.65
C PRO A 201 -1.75 -7.88 24.71
N ARG A 202 -0.54 -7.44 24.30
CA ARG A 202 0.58 -7.20 25.23
C ARG A 202 0.02 -6.39 26.39
N ALA A 203 -0.14 -7.03 27.55
CA ALA A 203 -0.38 -6.32 28.78
C ALA A 203 0.80 -5.36 28.95
N LEU A 204 0.51 -4.07 28.93
CA LEU A 204 1.49 -3.05 29.30
C LEU A 204 2.02 -3.41 30.69
N PRO A 205 3.35 -3.32 30.93
CA PRO A 205 3.87 -3.52 32.27
C PRO A 205 3.23 -2.48 33.19
N GLN A 206 2.45 -2.96 34.17
CA GLN A 206 2.04 -2.15 35.31
C GLN A 206 3.30 -1.88 36.13
N ASN A 207 3.89 -0.71 35.96
CA ASN A 207 4.87 -0.21 36.92
C ASN A 207 4.12 0.15 38.21
N GLN A 208 4.42 -0.62 39.26
CA GLN A 208 4.20 -0.26 40.66
C GLN A 208 5.30 0.70 41.11
#